data_AF-A0A7Z0E3K6-F1
#
_entry.id   AF-A0A7Z0E3K6-F1
#
_cell.length_a   1.000
_cell.length_b   1.000
_cell.length_c   1.000
_cell.angle_alpha   90.00
_cell.angle_beta   90.00
_cell.angle_gamma   90.00
#
_symmetry.space_group_name_H-M   'P 1'
#
loop_
_entity.id
_entity.type
_entity.pdbx_description
1 polymer ?
#
loop_
_entity_poly.entity_id
_entity_poly.type
_entity_poly.pdbx_seq_one_letter_code
_entity_poly.pdbx_strand_id
1 'polypeptide(L)' 'MMKTKRKFKSAAFEAIHSAVAAMHGAGTADKETMRFFDETCLVSSEVKARGADLKDRDAL' A
#
# COMPACT_ATOMS: atom_id res chain seq x y z
N MET A 1 9.79 -9.50 17.44
CA MET A 1 9.57 -9.77 16.01
C MET A 1 9.18 -8.48 15.32
N MET A 2 10.03 -7.95 14.43
CA MET A 2 9.72 -6.73 13.68
C MET A 2 8.72 -7.09 12.58
N LYS A 3 7.42 -6.83 12.80
CA LYS A 3 6.44 -6.81 11.69
C LYS A 3 6.88 -5.69 10.76
N THR A 4 7.38 -6.04 9.59
CA THR A 4 7.62 -5.10 8.49
C THR A 4 6.31 -4.36 8.23
N LYS A 5 6.19 -3.13 8.75
CA LYS A 5 5.01 -2.29 8.52
C LYS A 5 5.00 -1.93 7.05
N ARG A 6 4.17 -2.65 6.29
CA ARG A 6 3.82 -2.33 4.91
C ARG A 6 3.31 -0.90 4.86
N LYS A 7 3.97 -0.04 4.07
CA LYS A 7 3.56 1.37 3.89
C LYS A 7 2.58 1.42 2.75
N PHE A 8 1.35 1.84 3.03
CA PHE A 8 0.32 2.03 2.02
C PHE A 8 0.33 3.46 1.49
N LYS A 9 -0.06 3.63 0.22
CA LYS A 9 -0.15 4.96 -0.42
C LYS A 9 -1.18 5.86 0.25
N SER A 10 -2.25 5.28 0.79
CA SER A 10 -3.28 5.97 1.57
C SER A 10 -4.06 4.98 2.42
N ALA A 11 -4.88 5.50 3.35
CA ALA A 11 -5.81 4.69 4.16
C ALA A 11 -6.83 3.93 3.29
N ALA A 12 -7.23 4.49 2.14
CA ALA A 12 -8.12 3.81 1.21
C ALA A 12 -7.46 2.58 0.58
N PHE A 13 -6.19 2.68 0.17
CA PHE A 13 -5.43 1.55 -0.35
C PHE A 13 -5.15 0.49 0.72
N GLU A 14 -4.97 0.88 1.98
CA GLU A 14 -4.89 -0.07 3.10
C GLU A 14 -6.20 -0.85 3.29
N ALA A 15 -7.35 -0.17 3.25
CA ALA A 15 -8.65 -0.81 3.38
C ALA A 15 -8.93 -1.79 2.24
N ILE A 16 -8.61 -1.39 0.99
CA ILE A 16 -8.73 -2.27 -0.18
C ILE A 16 -7.81 -3.49 -0.05
N HIS A 17 -6.55 -3.29 0.35
CA HIS A 17 -5.61 -4.39 0.56
C HIS A 17 -6.11 -5.38 1.61
N SER A 18 -6.65 -4.86 2.72
CA SER A 18 -7.24 -5.68 3.78
C SER A 18 -8.43 -6.51 3.28
N ALA A 19 -9.30 -5.92 2.44
CA ALA A 19 -10.42 -6.64 1.84
C ALA A 19 -9.95 -7.77 0.91
N VAL A 20 -8.96 -7.50 0.05
CA VAL A 20 -8.39 -8.53 -0.85
C VAL A 20 -7.65 -9.62 -0.07
N ALA A 21 -6.98 -9.27 1.02
CA ALA A 21 -6.37 -10.26 1.91
C ALA A 21 -7.42 -11.19 2.54
N ALA A 22 -8.59 -10.66 2.92
CA ALA A 22 -9.71 -11.47 3.38
C ALA A 22 -10.27 -12.37 2.25
N MET A 23 -10.36 -11.87 1.03
CA MET A 23 -10.75 -12.66 -0.15
C MET A 23 -9.78 -13.82 -0.42
N HIS A 24 -8.47 -13.57 -0.32
CA HIS A 24 -7.46 -14.62 -0.45
C HIS A 24 -7.58 -15.66 0.67
N GLY A 25 -7.84 -15.23 1.91
CA GLY A 25 -8.13 -16.14 3.03
C GLY A 25 -9.39 -16.98 2.82
N ALA A 26 -10.39 -16.45 2.12
CA ALA A 26 -11.60 -17.15 1.72
C ALA A 26 -11.44 -18.02 0.46
N GLY A 27 -10.25 -18.03 -0.16
CA GLY A 27 -9.98 -18.78 -1.39
C GLY A 27 -10.58 -18.18 -2.66
N THR A 28 -11.06 -16.94 -2.62
CA THR A 28 -11.70 -16.26 -3.76
C THR A 28 -10.75 -15.34 -4.53
N ALA A 29 -9.55 -15.10 -4.00
CA ALA A 29 -8.46 -14.42 -4.68
C ALA A 29 -7.21 -15.29 -4.66
N ASP A 30 -6.49 -15.35 -5.79
CA ASP A 30 -5.24 -16.10 -5.90
C ASP A 30 -4.02 -15.25 -5.50
N LYS A 31 -2.86 -15.88 -5.37
CA LYS A 31 -1.57 -15.23 -5.09
C LYS A 31 -1.22 -14.18 -6.15
N GLU A 32 -1.58 -14.40 -7.41
CA GLU A 32 -1.38 -13.39 -8.47
C GLU A 32 -2.14 -12.09 -8.14
N THR A 33 -3.41 -12.21 -7.74
CA THR A 33 -4.22 -11.08 -7.31
C THR A 33 -3.58 -10.37 -6.12
N MET A 34 -3.11 -11.11 -5.11
CA MET A 34 -2.42 -10.52 -3.96
C MET A 34 -1.16 -9.72 -4.36
N ARG A 35 -0.38 -10.22 -5.34
CA ARG A 35 0.83 -9.54 -5.83
C ARG A 35 0.48 -8.23 -6.54
N PHE A 36 -0.54 -8.23 -7.39
CA PHE A 36 -1.03 -7.03 -8.07
C PHE A 36 -1.48 -5.95 -7.08
N PHE A 37 -2.23 -6.35 -6.04
CA PHE A 37 -2.68 -5.40 -5.01
C PHE A 37 -1.53 -4.95 -4.11
N ASP A 38 -0.51 -5.77 -3.84
CA ASP A 38 0.70 -5.32 -3.15
C ASP A 38 1.40 -4.20 -3.96
N GLU A 39 1.60 -4.37 -5.27
CA GLU A 39 2.24 -3.35 -6.11
C GLU A 39 1.41 -2.07 -6.25
N THR A 40 0.09 -2.22 -6.29
CA THR A 40 -0.83 -1.10 -6.45
C THR A 40 -1.02 -0.33 -5.14
N CYS A 41 -1.20 -1.02 -4.01
CA CYS A 41 -1.59 -0.42 -2.73
C CYS A 41 -0.39 0.02 -1.88
N LEU A 42 0.75 -0.66 -2.02
CA LEU A 42 1.95 -0.32 -1.28
C LEU A 42 2.67 0.85 -1.94
N VAL A 43 3.33 1.66 -1.12
CA VAL A 43 4.29 2.64 -1.60
C VAL A 43 5.44 1.88 -2.24
N SER A 44 5.48 1.84 -3.57
CA SER A 44 6.62 1.35 -4.32
C SER A 44 7.88 2.05 -3.79
N SER A 45 8.93 1.29 -3.49
CA SER A 45 10.13 1.88 -2.87
C SER A 45 10.79 2.95 -3.76
N GLU A 46 10.51 2.92 -5.07
CA GLU A 46 10.87 3.94 -6.06
C GLU A 46 10.18 5.31 -5.84
N VAL A 47 8.97 5.35 -5.28
CA VAL A 47 8.22 6.61 -5.03
C VAL A 47 8.71 7.33 -3.77
N LYS A 48 9.50 6.66 -2.91
CA LYS A 48 10.09 7.31 -1.73
C LYS A 48 11.10 8.41 -2.11
N ALA A 49 11.61 8.43 -3.33
CA ALA A 49 12.49 9.49 -3.82
C ALA A 49 11.76 10.81 -4.17
N ARG A 50 10.44 10.80 -4.39
CA ARG A 50 9.70 11.99 -4.89
C ARG A 50 8.77 12.65 -3.89
N GLY A 51 8.56 12.05 -2.72
CA GLY A 51 7.67 12.56 -1.67
C GLY A 51 8.31 13.47 -0.62
N ALA A 52 9.59 13.84 -0.75
CA ALA A 52 10.25 14.79 0.15
C ALA A 52 9.97 16.27 -0.21
N ASP A 53 9.35 16.54 -1.36
CA ASP A 53 9.13 17.88 -1.92
C ASP A 53 7.63 18.24 -1.95
N LEU A 54 6.96 18.15 -0.80
CA LEU A 54 5.61 18.72 -0.63
C LEU A 54 5.42 19.23 0.81
N LYS A 55 6.44 19.93 1.32
CA LYS A 55 6.42 20.60 2.64
C LYS A 55 6.59 22.13 2.57
N ASP A 56 6.75 22.71 1.39
CA ASP A 56 7.00 24.15 1.19
C ASP A 56 5.78 24.92 0.67
N ARG A 57 4.56 24.59 1.11
CA ARG A 57 3.35 25.36 0.74
C ARG A 57 2.45 25.80 1.91
N ASP A 58 2.96 25.76 3.14
CA ASP A 58 2.26 26.29 4.32
C ASP A 58 2.96 27.53 4.93
N ALA A 59 3.65 28.32 4.09
CA ALA A 59 4.20 29.62 4.46
C ALA A 59 3.54 30.73 3.64
N LEU A 60 2.31 31.09 4.02
CA LEU A 60 1.74 32.43 3.79
C LEU A 60 0.96 32.86 5.03
#